data_AF-A0A9D7ZV51-F1
#
_entry.id   AF-A0A9D7ZV51-F1
#
_cell.length_a   1.000
_cell.length_b   1.000
_cell.length_c   1.000
_cell.angle_alpha   90.00
_cell.angle_beta   90.00
_cell.angle_gamma   90.00
#
_symmetry.space_group_name_H-M   'P 1'
#
loop_
_entity.id
_entity.type
_entity.pdbx_description
1 polymer ?
#
loop_
_entity_poly.entity_id
_entity_poly.type
_entity_poly.pdbx_seq_one_letter_code
_entity_poly.pdbx_strand_id
1 'polypeptide(L)'
;MKKTRTFDATKRRLLTGTAAIAGMAIAPGITLVAPASSREAGVPASDKVRWGLLIDSNKCDAGCDECVVACKTENGWDGHDRPATDPQWIRKVNLKDNKTGATHSLPVMCQHCENP
;
A
#
# COMPACT_ATOMS: atom_id res chain seq x y z
N MET A 1 2.04 -28.57 27.99
CA MET A 1 0.96 -27.64 28.40
C MET A 1 1.07 -26.35 27.58
N LYS A 2 0.25 -26.17 26.52
CA LYS A 2 0.22 -24.92 25.75
C LYS A 2 -0.62 -23.89 26.49
N LYS A 3 -0.01 -22.77 26.87
CA LYS A 3 -0.68 -21.66 27.55
C LYS A 3 -1.29 -20.74 26.49
N THR A 4 -2.59 -20.85 26.25
CA THR A 4 -3.32 -19.94 25.35
C THR A 4 -3.35 -18.56 25.98
N ARG A 5 -2.65 -17.59 25.40
CA ARG A 5 -2.79 -16.18 25.76
C ARG A 5 -4.06 -15.66 25.09
N THR A 6 -5.09 -15.40 25.87
CA THR A 6 -6.29 -14.71 25.40
C THR A 6 -5.91 -13.27 25.09
N PHE A 7 -5.79 -12.93 23.80
CA PHE A 7 -5.59 -11.56 23.38
C PHE A 7 -6.88 -10.79 23.62
N ASP A 8 -6.86 -9.87 24.58
CA ASP A 8 -7.98 -8.98 24.87
C ASP A 8 -8.11 -7.94 23.74
N ALA A 9 -8.95 -8.26 22.76
CA ALA A 9 -9.20 -7.44 21.59
C ALA A 9 -9.70 -6.04 21.97
N THR A 10 -10.43 -5.90 23.09
CA THR A 10 -10.99 -4.64 23.57
C THR A 10 -9.88 -3.70 24.06
N LYS A 11 -8.93 -4.22 24.85
CA LYS A 11 -7.78 -3.43 25.33
C LYS A 11 -6.87 -3.00 24.19
N ARG A 12 -6.67 -3.87 23.19
CA ARG A 12 -5.88 -3.52 21.99
C ARG A 12 -6.53 -2.40 21.19
N ARG A 13 -7.85 -2.46 21.01
CA ARG A 13 -8.64 -1.46 20.27
C ARG A 13 -8.63 -0.09 20.94
N LEU A 14 -8.58 -0.06 22.28
CA LEU A 14 -8.48 1.18 23.05
C LEU A 14 -7.10 1.83 22.91
N LEU A 15 -6.03 1.02 22.95
CA LEU A 15 -4.64 1.51 22.81
C LEU A 15 -4.28 1.92 21.38
N THR A 16 -4.85 1.26 20.36
CA THR A 16 -4.73 1.74 18.96
C THR A 16 -5.61 2.95 18.67
N GLY A 17 -6.77 3.07 19.34
CA GLY A 17 -7.71 4.17 19.11
C GLY A 17 -7.20 5.55 19.52
N THR A 18 -6.43 5.66 20.61
CA THR A 18 -5.95 6.95 21.13
C THR A 18 -4.58 7.36 20.57
N ALA A 19 -3.68 6.42 20.30
CA ALA A 19 -2.33 6.72 19.81
C ALA A 19 -2.30 7.07 18.31
N ALA A 20 -3.24 6.54 17.51
CA ALA A 20 -3.24 6.78 16.06
C ALA A 20 -3.67 8.21 15.67
N ILE A 21 -4.49 8.88 16.49
CA ILE A 21 -5.10 10.17 16.11
C ILE A 21 -4.12 11.35 16.27
N ALA A 22 -3.22 11.28 17.25
CA ALA A 22 -2.35 12.41 17.61
C ALA A 22 -1.36 12.83 16.52
N GLY A 23 -0.96 11.91 15.62
CA GLY A 23 -0.02 12.19 14.53
C GLY A 23 -0.67 12.58 13.20
N MET A 24 -1.99 12.51 13.08
CA MET A 24 -2.72 12.71 11.82
C MET A 24 -3.67 13.90 11.85
N ALA A 25 -3.82 14.59 12.98
CA ALA A 25 -4.66 15.77 13.07
C ALA A 25 -3.95 17.01 12.49
N ILE A 26 -4.51 17.60 11.44
CA ILE A 26 -4.06 18.91 10.93
C ILE A 26 -4.81 20.07 11.57
N ALA A 27 -6.02 19.83 12.09
CA ALA A 27 -6.83 20.75 12.88
C ALA A 27 -7.83 19.97 13.76
N PRO A 28 -8.46 20.59 14.78
CA PRO A 28 -9.52 19.95 15.56
C PRO A 28 -10.63 19.41 14.65
N GLY A 29 -10.87 18.09 14.69
CA GLY A 29 -11.86 17.42 13.84
C GLY A 29 -11.41 17.14 12.40
N ILE A 30 -10.17 17.46 12.01
CA ILE A 30 -9.64 17.20 10.67
C ILE A 30 -8.43 16.27 10.75
N THR A 31 -8.58 15.07 10.21
CA THR A 31 -7.51 14.05 10.12
C THR A 31 -7.02 13.90 8.68
N LEU A 32 -5.71 13.88 8.47
CA LEU A 32 -5.06 13.67 7.17
C LEU A 32 -5.39 12.30 6.55
N VAL A 33 -5.49 11.26 7.39
CA VAL A 33 -5.84 9.90 6.97
C VAL A 33 -6.84 9.33 7.99
N ALA A 34 -8.03 8.97 7.51
CA ALA A 34 -8.97 8.20 8.30
C ALA A 34 -8.61 6.70 8.22
N PRO A 35 -8.67 5.94 9.33
CA PRO A 35 -8.51 4.49 9.26
C PRO A 35 -9.66 3.91 8.45
N ALA A 36 -9.36 3.46 7.23
CA ALA A 36 -10.34 2.84 6.37
C ALA A 36 -10.50 1.35 6.74
N SER A 37 -11.73 0.90 6.94
CA SER A 37 -12.03 -0.54 7.07
C SER A 37 -12.25 -1.13 5.68
N SER A 38 -11.71 -2.33 5.44
CA SER A 38 -12.02 -3.08 4.23
C SER A 38 -13.50 -3.46 4.21
N ARG A 39 -14.08 -3.51 3.00
CA ARG A 39 -15.37 -4.16 2.80
C ARG A 39 -15.25 -5.67 3.05
N GLU A 40 -16.36 -6.31 3.36
CA GLU A 40 -16.42 -7.78 3.43
C GLU A 40 -16.05 -8.41 2.07
N ALA A 41 -15.39 -9.56 2.14
CA ALA A 41 -15.08 -10.35 0.95
C ALA A 41 -16.37 -10.73 0.21
N GLY A 42 -16.40 -10.59 -1.12
CA GLY A 42 -17.57 -10.88 -1.95
C GLY A 42 -18.57 -9.72 -2.13
N VAL A 43 -18.51 -8.65 -1.33
CA VAL A 43 -19.38 -7.47 -1.54
C VAL A 43 -18.83 -6.59 -2.67
N PRO A 44 -19.58 -6.19 -3.70
CA PRO A 44 -19.06 -5.30 -4.74
C PRO A 44 -18.57 -3.95 -4.20
N ALA A 45 -17.59 -3.34 -4.87
CA ALA A 45 -17.25 -1.95 -4.57
C ALA A 45 -18.44 -1.03 -4.88
N SER A 46 -18.63 0.02 -4.08
CA SER A 46 -19.65 1.04 -4.29
C SER A 46 -19.01 2.42 -4.45
N ASP A 47 -19.67 3.30 -5.19
CA ASP A 47 -19.30 4.71 -5.36
C ASP A 47 -19.24 5.52 -4.04
N LYS A 48 -19.93 5.05 -2.99
CA LYS A 48 -19.89 5.64 -1.65
C LYS A 48 -18.49 5.71 -1.03
N VAL A 49 -17.58 4.82 -1.42
CA VAL A 49 -16.21 4.77 -0.89
C VAL A 49 -15.22 4.84 -2.05
N ARG A 50 -14.43 5.90 -2.08
CA ARG A 50 -13.34 6.09 -3.06
C ARG A 50 -12.01 5.74 -2.41
N TRP A 51 -11.36 4.70 -2.92
CA TRP A 51 -10.02 4.31 -2.48
C TRP A 51 -8.96 5.06 -3.28
N GLY A 52 -7.90 5.48 -2.60
CA GLY A 52 -6.72 6.09 -3.20
C GLY A 52 -5.46 5.50 -2.61
N LEU A 53 -4.40 5.45 -3.41
CA LEU A 53 -3.06 5.01 -3.00
C LEU A 53 -2.09 6.17 -3.18
N LEU A 54 -1.42 6.56 -2.09
CA LEU A 54 -0.37 7.58 -2.11
C LEU A 54 0.98 6.91 -1.80
N ILE A 55 1.96 7.10 -2.68
CA ILE A 55 3.31 6.56 -2.54
C ILE A 55 4.30 7.72 -2.45
N ASP A 56 5.02 7.80 -1.34
CA ASP A 56 6.15 8.74 -1.19
C ASP A 56 7.38 8.18 -1.90
N SER A 57 7.58 8.59 -3.15
CA SER A 57 8.71 8.11 -3.97
C SER A 57 10.08 8.56 -3.46
N ASN A 58 10.17 9.55 -2.57
CA ASN A 58 11.46 9.99 -2.01
C ASN A 58 12.06 8.93 -1.07
N LYS A 59 11.25 7.98 -0.60
CA LYS A 59 11.67 6.86 0.26
C LYS A 59 11.81 5.56 -0.51
N CYS A 60 11.73 5.62 -1.84
CA CYS A 60 11.71 4.43 -2.66
C CYS A 60 13.12 4.13 -3.17
N ASP A 61 13.82 3.22 -2.49
CA ASP A 61 15.18 2.83 -2.87
C ASP A 61 15.21 2.07 -4.21
N ALA A 62 16.31 2.24 -4.94
CA ALA A 62 16.51 1.62 -6.25
C ALA A 62 16.67 0.09 -6.20
N GLY A 63 17.17 -0.43 -5.07
CA GLY A 63 17.42 -1.87 -4.86
C GLY A 63 16.35 -2.57 -4.01
N CYS A 64 15.21 -1.92 -3.75
CA CYS A 64 14.12 -2.49 -2.95
C CYS A 64 12.96 -2.93 -3.85
N ASP A 65 12.69 -4.24 -3.86
CA ASP A 65 11.62 -4.87 -4.65
C ASP A 65 10.50 -5.48 -3.78
N GLU A 66 10.47 -5.18 -2.47
CA GLU A 66 9.50 -5.75 -1.52
C GLU A 66 8.05 -5.51 -1.95
N CYS A 67 7.74 -4.36 -2.55
CA CYS A 67 6.41 -4.08 -3.07
C CYS A 67 5.99 -5.02 -4.22
N VAL A 68 6.95 -5.46 -5.05
CA VAL A 68 6.72 -6.42 -6.14
C VAL A 68 6.52 -7.82 -5.57
N VAL A 69 7.40 -8.24 -4.65
CA VAL A 69 7.32 -9.55 -3.97
C VAL A 69 6.01 -9.68 -3.19
N ALA A 70 5.61 -8.64 -2.46
CA ALA A 70 4.35 -8.62 -1.71
C ALA A 70 3.14 -8.74 -2.64
N CYS A 71 3.09 -7.95 -3.73
CA CYS A 71 1.97 -8.01 -4.68
C CYS A 71 1.85 -9.39 -5.32
N LYS A 72 2.98 -9.99 -5.72
CA LYS A 72 3.05 -11.35 -6.26
C LYS A 72 2.50 -12.39 -5.28
N THR A 73 2.98 -12.34 -4.04
CA THR A 73 2.60 -13.28 -2.98
C THR A 73 1.12 -13.17 -2.64
N GLU A 74 0.61 -11.95 -2.47
CA GLU A 74 -0.79 -11.71 -2.09
C GLU A 74 -1.77 -12.10 -3.19
N ASN A 75 -1.43 -11.83 -4.46
CA ASN A 75 -2.34 -12.03 -5.58
C ASN A 75 -2.12 -13.34 -6.33
N GLY A 76 -1.14 -14.15 -5.90
CA GLY A 76 -0.93 -15.51 -6.40
C GLY A 76 -0.51 -15.61 -7.87
N TRP A 77 0.04 -14.55 -8.46
CA TRP A 77 0.64 -14.62 -9.79
C TRP A 77 2.11 -15.03 -9.70
N ASP A 78 2.62 -15.65 -10.76
CA ASP A 78 4.03 -16.03 -10.86
C ASP A 78 4.59 -15.67 -12.24
N GLY A 79 5.91 -15.55 -12.33
CA GLY A 79 6.64 -15.48 -13.59
C GLY A 79 7.09 -16.87 -14.02
N HIS A 80 7.40 -17.03 -15.31
CA HIS A 80 7.90 -18.27 -15.89
C HIS A 80 9.27 -18.05 -16.56
N ASP A 81 10.08 -17.16 -15.99
CA ASP A 81 11.37 -16.71 -16.52
C ASP A 81 11.25 -16.13 -17.94
N ARG A 82 10.14 -15.46 -18.22
CA ARG A 82 9.86 -14.79 -19.50
C ARG A 82 9.69 -13.30 -19.24
N PRO A 83 10.78 -12.56 -18.98
CA PRO A 83 10.71 -11.16 -18.52
C PRO A 83 9.94 -10.22 -19.47
N ALA A 84 9.82 -10.58 -20.76
CA ALA A 84 9.05 -9.81 -21.73
C ALA A 84 7.53 -10.02 -21.67
N THR A 85 7.06 -11.14 -21.11
CA THR A 85 5.64 -11.54 -21.14
C THR A 85 5.08 -11.98 -19.80
N ASP A 86 5.93 -12.17 -18.79
CA ASP A 86 5.50 -12.47 -17.43
C ASP A 86 4.62 -11.35 -16.88
N PRO A 87 3.57 -11.70 -16.12
CA PRO A 87 2.69 -10.70 -15.54
C PRO A 87 3.47 -9.78 -14.60
N GLN A 88 3.17 -8.49 -14.67
CA GLN A 88 3.74 -7.46 -13.79
C GLN A 88 2.63 -6.49 -13.40
N TRP A 89 2.01 -6.72 -12.25
CA TRP A 89 0.92 -5.85 -11.77
C TRP A 89 1.46 -4.55 -11.13
N ILE A 90 2.65 -4.66 -10.55
CA ILE A 90 3.48 -3.56 -10.06
C ILE A 90 4.92 -3.84 -10.50
N ARG A 91 5.65 -2.81 -10.91
CA ARG A 91 7.07 -2.89 -11.29
C ARG A 91 7.85 -1.73 -10.74
N LYS A 92 9.15 -1.91 -10.53
CA LYS A 92 10.08 -0.86 -10.16
C LYS A 92 10.69 -0.21 -11.41
N VAL A 93 10.70 1.11 -11.46
CA VAL A 93 11.37 1.87 -12.52
C VAL A 93 12.44 2.77 -11.89
N ASN A 94 13.62 2.74 -12.49
CA ASN A 94 14.75 3.59 -12.13
C ASN A 94 14.94 4.59 -13.26
N LEU A 95 14.78 5.86 -12.94
CA LEU A 95 14.86 6.98 -13.86
C LEU A 95 16.20 7.70 -13.66
N LYS A 96 16.76 8.19 -14.76
CA LYS A 96 17.91 9.08 -14.76
C LYS A 96 17.60 10.27 -15.66
N ASP A 97 17.68 11.47 -15.12
CA ASP A 97 17.56 12.69 -15.90
C ASP A 97 18.81 12.85 -16.79
N ASN A 98 18.60 12.98 -18.09
CA ASN A 98 19.70 12.99 -19.06
C ASN A 98 20.54 14.29 -19.03
N LYS A 99 20.02 15.39 -18.47
CA LYS A 99 20.70 16.69 -18.44
C LYS A 99 21.49 16.87 -17.14
N THR A 100 20.91 16.47 -16.02
CA THR A 100 21.43 16.68 -14.68
C THR A 100 22.10 15.43 -14.10
N GLY A 101 21.79 14.25 -14.64
CA GLY A 101 22.25 12.97 -14.10
C GLY A 101 21.53 12.53 -12.83
N ALA A 102 20.56 13.31 -12.34
CA ALA A 102 19.79 12.97 -11.15
C ALA A 102 19.05 11.64 -11.34
N THR A 103 19.11 10.78 -10.32
CA THR A 103 18.46 9.47 -10.34
C THR A 103 17.27 9.45 -9.40
N HIS A 104 16.18 8.82 -9.81
CA HIS A 104 14.99 8.65 -9.00
C HIS A 104 14.38 7.28 -9.22
N SER A 105 13.78 6.69 -8.19
CA SER A 105 13.16 5.37 -8.31
C SER A 105 11.74 5.39 -7.77
N LEU A 106 10.84 4.67 -8.43
CA LEU A 106 9.44 4.61 -8.01
C LEU A 106 8.77 3.31 -8.49
N PRO A 107 7.75 2.83 -7.78
CA PRO A 107 6.89 1.78 -8.31
C PRO A 107 5.90 2.35 -9.32
N VAL A 108 5.59 1.56 -10.34
CA VAL A 108 4.53 1.85 -11.32
C VAL A 108 3.60 0.65 -11.37
N MET A 109 2.30 0.92 -11.30
CA MET A 109 1.23 -0.09 -11.32
C MET A 109 -0.01 0.47 -12.04
N CYS A 110 -1.06 -0.34 -12.17
CA CYS A 110 -2.37 0.16 -12.61
C CYS A 110 -2.80 1.33 -11.71
N GLN A 111 -3.08 2.49 -12.32
CA GLN A 111 -3.40 3.72 -11.58
C GLN A 111 -4.87 3.80 -11.16
N HIS A 112 -5.71 2.85 -11.61
CA HIS A 112 -7.16 2.88 -11.36
C HIS A 112 -7.78 4.25 -11.64
N CYS A 113 -7.45 4.81 -12.82
CA CYS A 113 -7.87 6.13 -13.27
C CYS A 113 -9.40 6.28 -13.20
N GLU A 114 -9.87 7.48 -12.85
CA GLU A 114 -11.30 7.80 -12.86
C GLU A 114 -11.92 7.71 -14.27
N ASN A 115 -11.13 8.04 -15.29
CA ASN A 115 -11.45 7.87 -16.70
C ASN A 115 -10.39 6.92 -17.31
N PRO A 116 -10.66 5.60 -17.32
CA PRO A 116 -9.70 4.58 -17.73
C PRO A 116 -9.45 4.53 -19.24
#